data_AF-A0A533VFF1-F1
#
_entry.id   AF-A0A533VFF1-F1
#
_cell.length_a   1.000
_cell.length_b   1.000
_cell.length_c   1.000
_cell.angle_alpha   90.00
_cell.angle_beta   90.00
_cell.angle_gamma   90.00
#
_symmetry.space_group_name_H-M   'P 1'
#
loop_
_entity.id
_entity.type
_entity.pdbx_description
1 polymer ?
#
loop_
_entity_poly.entity_id
_entity_poly.type
_entity_poly.pdbx_seq_one_letter_code
_entity_poly.pdbx_strand_id
1 'polypeptide(L)'
;MYINFLLIGETQLRARRTRIKILQAIVDNNGSAGFSEIKYATDLSTGSIYYHLGRMVRYVIKKSKHYYITNEGLELVRENNGTTRM
;
A
#
# COMPACT_ATOMS: atom_id res chain seq x y z
N MET A 1 -8.67 -26.21 14.91
CA MET A 1 -7.65 -25.19 15.24
C MET A 1 -6.75 -24.78 14.06
N TYR A 2 -6.65 -25.55 12.97
CA TYR A 2 -5.83 -25.19 11.79
C TYR A 2 -6.45 -24.12 10.87
N ILE A 3 -7.78 -24.09 10.73
CA ILE A 3 -8.49 -23.19 9.80
C ILE A 3 -8.28 -21.71 10.16
N ASN A 4 -8.28 -21.37 11.45
CA ASN A 4 -8.12 -19.98 11.89
C ASN A 4 -6.75 -19.41 11.55
N PHE A 5 -5.67 -20.21 11.64
CA PHE A 5 -4.32 -19.73 11.33
C PHE A 5 -4.14 -19.47 9.83
N LEU A 6 -4.72 -20.33 8.98
CA LEU A 6 -4.72 -20.17 7.53
C LEU A 6 -5.43 -18.87 7.13
N LEU A 7 -6.63 -18.62 7.66
CA LEU A 7 -7.42 -17.43 7.37
C LEU A 7 -6.74 -16.13 7.84
N ILE A 8 -6.06 -16.16 9.00
CA ILE A 8 -5.27 -15.03 9.49
C ILE A 8 -4.12 -14.75 8.52
N GLY A 9 -3.40 -15.78 8.08
CA GLY A 9 -2.32 -15.65 7.10
C GLY A 9 -2.79 -15.06 5.77
N GLU A 10 -3.89 -15.57 5.22
CA GLU A 10 -4.50 -15.03 3.99
C GLU A 10 -4.90 -13.56 4.15
N THR A 11 -5.52 -13.20 5.29
CA THR A 11 -5.94 -11.83 5.57
C THR A 11 -4.74 -10.89 5.63
N GLN A 12 -3.66 -11.31 6.30
CA GLN A 12 -2.42 -10.53 6.37
C GLN A 12 -1.75 -10.37 5.01
N LEU A 13 -1.72 -11.43 4.19
CA LEU A 13 -1.19 -11.40 2.83
C LEU A 13 -1.99 -10.46 1.93
N ARG A 14 -3.34 -10.53 1.98
CA ARG A 14 -4.21 -9.60 1.25
C ARG A 14 -3.96 -8.16 1.68
N ALA A 15 -3.91 -7.90 2.98
CA ALA A 15 -3.60 -6.57 3.50
C ALA A 15 -2.22 -6.06 3.06
N ARG A 16 -1.20 -6.93 3.00
CA ARG A 16 0.12 -6.59 2.46
C ARG A 16 0.03 -6.21 0.98
N ARG A 17 -0.62 -7.03 0.15
CA ARG A 17 -0.81 -6.75 -1.29
C ARG A 17 -1.54 -5.43 -1.53
N THR A 18 -2.60 -5.15 -0.78
CA THR A 18 -3.33 -3.88 -0.88
C THR A 18 -2.44 -2.68 -0.53
N ARG A 19 -1.64 -2.78 0.53
CA ARG A 19 -0.67 -1.74 0.89
C ARG A 19 0.36 -1.50 -0.21
N ILE A 20 0.92 -2.57 -0.80
CA ILE A 20 1.85 -2.45 -1.93
C ILE A 20 1.20 -1.75 -3.12
N LYS A 21 -0.06 -2.08 -3.48
CA LYS A 21 -0.78 -1.39 -4.56
C LYS A 21 -0.89 0.11 -4.31
N ILE A 22 -1.21 0.52 -3.08
CA ILE A 22 -1.28 1.95 -2.71
C ILE A 22 0.11 2.60 -2.82
N LEU A 23 1.17 1.96 -2.34
CA LEU A 23 2.53 2.49 -2.45
C LEU A 23 2.97 2.63 -3.91
N GLN A 24 2.71 1.62 -4.74
CA GLN A 24 3.03 1.66 -6.17
C GLN A 24 2.28 2.82 -6.86
N ALA A 25 1.00 3.04 -6.56
CA ALA A 25 0.24 4.17 -7.09
C ALA A 25 0.85 5.53 -6.72
N ILE A 26 1.45 5.67 -5.53
CA ILE A 26 2.16 6.90 -5.14
C ILE A 26 3.49 7.02 -5.90
N VAL A 27 4.24 5.92 -6.06
CA VAL A 27 5.49 5.90 -6.84
C VAL A 27 5.24 6.32 -8.29
N ASP A 28 4.21 5.76 -8.91
CA ASP A 28 3.87 6.01 -10.32
C ASP A 28 3.44 7.47 -10.56
N ASN A 29 3.02 8.18 -9.49
CA ASN A 29 2.74 9.62 -9.50
C ASN A 29 3.95 10.45 -9.00
N ASN A 30 5.16 10.09 -9.40
CA ASN A 30 6.40 10.79 -9.03
C ASN A 30 6.63 10.90 -7.51
N GLY A 31 6.18 9.89 -6.75
CA GLY A 31 6.36 9.83 -5.30
C GLY A 31 5.37 10.67 -4.47
N SER A 32 4.36 11.28 -5.11
CA SER A 32 3.31 12.04 -4.42
C SER A 32 1.97 11.88 -5.11
N ALA A 33 0.95 11.44 -4.40
CA ALA A 33 -0.41 11.31 -4.95
C ALA A 33 -1.49 11.85 -4.00
N GLY A 34 -2.50 12.49 -4.57
CA GLY A 34 -3.76 12.79 -3.92
C GLY A 34 -4.64 11.55 -3.75
N PHE A 35 -5.67 11.66 -2.92
CA PHE A 35 -6.57 10.54 -2.65
C PHE A 35 -7.28 10.00 -3.91
N SER A 36 -7.76 10.89 -4.77
CA SER A 36 -8.47 10.50 -6.00
C SER A 36 -7.56 9.77 -6.99
N GLU A 37 -6.29 10.16 -7.08
CA GLU A 37 -5.29 9.50 -7.94
C GLU A 37 -5.01 8.08 -7.44
N ILE A 38 -4.80 7.91 -6.13
CA ILE A 38 -4.65 6.59 -5.50
C ILE A 38 -5.90 5.74 -5.75
N LYS A 39 -7.09 6.31 -5.57
CA LYS A 39 -8.35 5.58 -5.78
C LYS A 39 -8.49 5.11 -7.22
N TYR A 40 -8.24 5.99 -8.19
CA TYR A 40 -8.32 5.67 -9.61
C TYR A 40 -7.30 4.60 -10.01
N ALA A 41 -6.05 4.71 -9.54
CA ALA A 41 -4.99 3.77 -9.90
C ALA A 41 -5.15 2.37 -9.27
N THR A 42 -5.84 2.26 -8.13
CA THR A 42 -5.90 1.01 -7.36
C THR A 42 -7.23 0.27 -7.42
N ASP A 43 -8.30 0.94 -7.87
CA ASP A 43 -9.69 0.46 -7.83
C ASP A 43 -10.15 0.02 -6.41
N LEU A 44 -9.52 0.57 -5.37
CA LEU A 44 -9.85 0.25 -4.00
C LEU A 44 -11.01 1.09 -3.48
N SER A 45 -11.79 0.50 -2.58
CA SER A 45 -12.84 1.23 -1.88
C SER A 45 -12.25 2.34 -1.01
N THR A 46 -13.00 3.43 -0.84
CA THR A 46 -12.61 4.57 0.01
C THR A 46 -12.19 4.12 1.42
N GLY A 47 -12.96 3.21 2.02
CA GLY A 47 -12.66 2.67 3.34
C GLY A 47 -11.37 1.86 3.38
N SER A 48 -11.10 1.04 2.35
CA SER A 48 -9.86 0.26 2.27
C SER A 48 -8.63 1.17 2.18
N ILE A 49 -8.71 2.22 1.35
CA ILE A 49 -7.62 3.19 1.20
C ILE A 49 -7.32 3.89 2.53
N TYR A 50 -8.34 4.42 3.22
CA TYR A 50 -8.14 5.08 4.52
C TYR A 50 -7.62 4.11 5.59
N TYR A 51 -8.19 2.91 5.68
CA TYR A 51 -7.77 1.89 6.63
C TYR A 51 -6.28 1.55 6.47
N HIS A 52 -5.82 1.39 5.23
CA HIS A 52 -4.43 1.04 4.96
C HIS A 52 -3.47 2.23 5.11
N LEU A 53 -3.81 3.41 4.60
CA LEU A 53 -2.98 4.61 4.75
C LEU A 53 -2.74 4.96 6.24
N GLY A 54 -3.77 4.84 7.08
CA GLY A 54 -3.64 5.05 8.53
C GLY A 54 -2.66 4.10 9.21
N ARG A 55 -2.35 2.96 8.59
CA ARG A 55 -1.39 1.95 9.10
C ARG A 55 -0.04 2.00 8.39
N MET A 56 0.15 2.89 7.42
CA MET A 56 1.36 3.02 6.61
C MET A 56 2.16 4.28 6.94
N VAL A 57 2.01 4.85 8.15
CA VAL A 57 2.65 6.12 8.55
C VAL A 57 4.18 6.13 8.43
N ARG A 58 4.82 4.96 8.49
CA ARG A 58 6.28 4.80 8.25
C ARG A 58 6.65 4.88 6.77
N TYR A 59 5.76 4.44 5.89
CA TYR A 59 5.97 4.30 4.46
C TYR A 59 5.41 5.48 3.65
N VAL A 60 4.45 6.21 4.21
CA VAL A 60 3.73 7.31 3.57
C VAL A 60 3.49 8.44 4.56
N ILE A 61 3.85 9.66 4.17
CA ILE A 61 3.61 10.88 4.94
C ILE A 61 2.47 11.66 4.27
N LYS A 62 1.41 11.95 5.03
CA LYS A 62 0.34 12.84 4.56
C LYS A 62 0.73 14.30 4.79
N LYS A 63 0.71 15.12 3.75
CA LYS A 63 0.80 16.59 3.85
C LYS A 63 -0.36 17.21 3.10
N SER A 64 -1.25 17.89 3.83
CA SER A 64 -2.48 18.46 3.25
C SER A 64 -3.30 17.39 2.50
N LYS A 65 -3.56 17.60 1.21
CA LYS A 65 -4.35 16.71 0.33
C LYS A 65 -3.53 15.59 -0.34
N HIS A 66 -2.21 15.55 -0.12
CA HIS A 66 -1.31 14.61 -0.79
C HIS A 66 -0.63 13.64 0.18
N TYR A 67 -0.28 12.49 -0.36
CA TYR A 67 0.47 11.42 0.29
C TYR A 67 1.81 11.28 -0.41
N TYR A 68 2.88 11.43 0.36
CA TYR A 68 4.26 11.37 -0.11
C TYR A 68 4.90 10.08 0.34
N ILE A 69 5.54 9.36 -0.58
CA ILE A 69 6.25 8.13 -0.22
C ILE A 69 7.54 8.45 0.54
N THR A 70 7.89 7.63 1.53
CA THR A 70 9.17 7.71 2.25
C THR A 70 10.21 6.81 1.60
N ASN A 71 11.47 6.92 2.02
CA ASN A 71 12.53 6.00 1.59
C ASN A 71 12.19 4.54 1.95
N GLU A 72 11.67 4.30 3.15
CA GLU A 72 11.24 2.95 3.56
C GLU A 72 10.07 2.43 2.70
N GLY A 73 9.16 3.33 2.28
CA GLY A 73 8.08 2.98 1.36
C GLY A 73 8.61 2.58 -0.02
N LEU A 74 9.62 3.30 -0.52
CA LEU A 74 10.29 2.99 -1.78
C LEU A 74 11.04 1.66 -1.73
N GLU A 75 11.76 1.40 -0.63
CA GLU A 75 12.45 0.12 -0.41
C GLU A 75 11.46 -1.05 -0.41
N LEU A 76 10.35 -0.93 0.31
CA LEU A 76 9.32 -1.96 0.36
C LEU A 76 8.73 -2.28 -1.02
N VAL A 77 8.54 -1.27 -1.88
CA VAL A 77 8.10 -1.47 -3.26
C VAL A 77 9.17 -2.17 -4.09
N ARG A 78 10.44 -1.76 -3.96
CA ARG A 78 11.57 -2.39 -4.66
C ARG A 78 11.73 -3.86 -4.29
N GLU A 79 11.66 -4.19 -3.00
CA GLU A 79 11.70 -5.57 -2.51
C GLU A 79 10.58 -6.42 -3.11
N ASN A 80 9.36 -5.87 -3.17
CA ASN A 80 8.22 -6.58 -3.74
C ASN A 80 8.40 -6.84 -5.26
N ASN A 81 8.93 -5.87 -5.99
CA ASN A 81 9.15 -5.98 -7.44
C ASN A 81 10.36 -6.87 -7.77
N GLY A 82 11.39 -6.87 -6.92
CA GLY A 82 12.53 -7.78 -7.01
C GLY A 82 12.15 -9.23 -6.75
N THR A 83 11.26 -9.48 -5.79
CA THR A 83 10.75 -10.83 -5.47
C THR A 83 9.90 -11.43 -6.60
N THR A 84 9.34 -10.61 -7.49
CA THR A 84 8.47 -11.08 -8.61
C THR A 84 9.29 -11.55 -9.83
N ARG A 85 10.62 -11.42 -9.82
CA ARG A 85 11.52 -11.82 -10.91
C ARG A 85 12.24 -13.16 -10.72
N MET A 86 11.77 -14.02 -9.81
CA MET A 86 12.27 -15.39 -9.65
C MET A 86 11.18 -16.41 -9.96
#